data_AF-A0A931B5H9-F1
#
_entry.id   AF-A0A931B5H9-F1
#
_cell.length_a   1.000
_cell.length_b   1.000
_cell.length_c   1.000
_cell.angle_alpha   90.00
_cell.angle_beta   90.00
_cell.angle_gamma   90.00
#
_symmetry.space_group_name_H-M   'P 1'
#
loop_
_entity.id
_entity.type
_entity.pdbx_description
1 polymer ?
#
loop_
_entity_poly.entity_id
_entity_poly.type
_entity_poly.pdbx_seq_one_letter_code
_entity_poly.pdbx_strand_id
1 'polypeptide(L)'
;MTAAAVPSEAEASAGARAEAEDRTGAGDAAAGAASDVAAYAEADADDQRLALVMRVAFFVLLLASLARFLERHHGDPRTPWVLAAGALLAVLYLLGDAMRARPRVWLGCVVAAWLALALLAPSCSWCAVPLLYSALRILPVRPAIVLIGLLTGCIVGSEVRLSGWDPNVLLAPPAIAALAVTVLLHSMRQTDRLRASMTELVATRGELAATERRAGMLAERQRLAAEIHDTLAQGLTSQQLLLQAADRSWERDPGAARGHLAAASASTARSLAEARRFVHDLAPADLAETDSLPDALRAVAEREGALLREGARLHVDGAPVDLPERVQGALLRVAQGALANIRRHAEASTATLTLTYLDDQVILDVWDDGRGFDPDMLPAPGPDGGHGLPAMRARLGQLGGRLCVESAPGAGTTVTAILPLGPGPAASEEVAA
;
A
#
# COMPACT_ATOMS: atom_id res chain seq x y z
N MET A 1 -7.76 -16.71 50.59
CA MET A 1 -6.81 -17.62 49.91
C MET A 1 -7.18 -17.59 48.43
N THR A 2 -6.70 -16.57 47.72
CA THR A 2 -7.08 -16.32 46.32
C THR A 2 -5.78 -16.09 45.57
N ALA A 3 -5.27 -17.15 44.96
CA ALA A 3 -4.05 -17.12 44.17
C ALA A 3 -4.43 -16.67 42.75
N ALA A 4 -4.12 -15.41 42.43
CA ALA A 4 -4.17 -14.90 41.07
C ALA A 4 -3.11 -15.63 40.24
N ALA A 5 -3.54 -16.32 39.19
CA ALA A 5 -2.65 -16.97 38.24
C ALA A 5 -1.95 -15.88 37.41
N VAL A 6 -0.67 -15.67 37.74
CA VAL A 6 0.24 -14.82 36.96
C VAL A 6 0.50 -15.56 35.63
N PRO A 7 0.31 -14.91 34.46
CA PRO A 7 0.62 -15.52 33.17
C PRO A 7 2.09 -15.92 33.11
N SER A 8 2.40 -17.08 32.52
CA SER A 8 3.79 -17.51 32.38
C SER A 8 4.54 -16.50 31.51
N GLU A 9 5.77 -16.14 31.90
CA GLU A 9 6.60 -15.12 31.24
C GLU A 9 6.78 -15.39 29.72
N ALA A 10 6.60 -16.63 29.27
CA ALA A 10 6.70 -17.03 27.87
C ALA A 10 5.49 -16.61 27.00
N GLU A 11 4.26 -16.64 27.53
CA GLU A 11 3.04 -16.27 26.78
C GLU A 11 2.87 -14.75 26.69
N ALA A 12 3.23 -14.02 27.75
CA ALA A 12 3.30 -12.56 27.73
C ALA A 12 4.40 -12.06 26.76
N SER A 13 5.52 -12.79 26.66
CA SER A 13 6.61 -12.47 25.73
C SER A 13 6.27 -12.74 24.26
N ALA A 14 5.42 -13.73 23.96
CA ALA A 14 5.04 -14.08 22.60
C ALA A 14 3.99 -13.11 22.02
N GLY A 15 2.98 -12.73 22.82
CA GLY A 15 1.99 -11.72 22.45
C GLY A 15 2.60 -10.33 22.23
N ALA A 16 3.57 -9.94 23.07
CA ALA A 16 4.28 -8.67 22.92
C ALA A 16 5.18 -8.62 21.67
N ARG A 17 5.74 -9.76 21.23
CA ARG A 17 6.56 -9.85 20.00
C ARG A 17 5.69 -9.78 18.73
N ALA A 18 4.54 -10.44 18.72
CA ALA A 18 3.62 -10.40 17.59
C ALA A 18 2.99 -9.01 17.40
N GLU A 19 2.60 -8.33 18.49
CA GLU A 19 2.16 -6.92 18.42
C GLU A 19 3.30 -5.96 18.01
N ALA A 20 4.55 -6.25 18.38
CA ALA A 20 5.69 -5.42 18.00
C ALA A 20 6.03 -5.56 16.51
N GLU A 21 5.95 -6.77 15.94
CA GLU A 21 6.23 -7.06 14.52
C GLU A 21 5.14 -6.51 13.58
N ASP A 22 3.87 -6.57 13.98
CA ASP A 22 2.75 -6.03 13.18
C ASP A 22 2.69 -4.48 13.23
N ARG A 23 3.01 -3.89 14.39
CA ARG A 23 3.20 -2.42 14.52
C ARG A 23 4.42 -1.92 13.74
N THR A 24 5.48 -2.74 13.58
CA THR A 24 6.65 -2.36 12.77
C THR A 24 6.36 -2.47 11.28
N GLY A 25 5.65 -3.50 10.80
CA GLY A 25 5.31 -3.65 9.38
C GLY A 25 4.33 -2.60 8.85
N ALA A 26 3.27 -2.29 9.60
CA ALA A 26 2.34 -1.21 9.27
C ALA A 26 2.99 0.18 9.44
N GLY A 27 3.86 0.32 10.44
CA GLY A 27 4.69 1.50 10.65
C GLY A 27 5.63 1.78 9.48
N ASP A 28 6.29 0.75 8.94
CA ASP A 28 7.25 0.88 7.82
C ASP A 28 6.57 1.22 6.49
N ALA A 29 5.38 0.67 6.21
CA ALA A 29 4.63 0.99 4.99
C ALA A 29 4.03 2.41 5.03
N ALA A 30 3.46 2.82 6.17
CA ALA A 30 2.96 4.17 6.38
C ALA A 30 4.10 5.20 6.43
N ALA A 31 5.24 4.85 7.06
CA ALA A 31 6.45 5.65 7.05
C ALA A 31 7.03 5.78 5.63
N GLY A 32 6.99 4.73 4.82
CA GLY A 32 7.40 4.76 3.42
C GLY A 32 6.57 5.74 2.59
N ALA A 33 5.24 5.62 2.63
CA ALA A 33 4.34 6.54 1.91
C ALA A 33 4.42 7.98 2.44
N ALA A 34 4.53 8.18 3.75
CA ALA A 34 4.73 9.50 4.34
C ALA A 34 6.10 10.09 3.97
N SER A 35 7.15 9.26 3.89
CA SER A 35 8.49 9.69 3.46
C SER A 35 8.53 10.08 1.99
N ASP A 36 7.81 9.36 1.13
CA ASP A 36 7.70 9.71 -0.29
C ASP A 36 6.95 11.02 -0.47
N VAL A 37 5.80 11.20 0.19
CA VAL A 37 5.02 12.46 0.15
C VAL A 37 5.83 13.62 0.73
N ALA A 38 6.56 13.42 1.83
CA ALA A 38 7.44 14.44 2.41
C ALA A 38 8.60 14.79 1.46
N ALA A 39 9.24 13.80 0.83
CA ALA A 39 10.31 14.02 -0.13
C ALA A 39 9.82 14.74 -1.40
N TYR A 40 8.61 14.42 -1.89
CA TYR A 40 7.98 15.15 -3.00
C TYR A 40 7.62 16.59 -2.61
N ALA A 41 7.12 16.81 -1.39
CA ALA A 41 6.79 18.14 -0.88
C ALA A 41 8.05 19.00 -0.66
N GLU A 42 9.14 18.42 -0.15
CA GLU A 42 10.43 19.10 -0.01
C GLU A 42 11.03 19.48 -1.35
N ALA A 43 10.97 18.58 -2.35
CA ALA A 43 11.46 18.86 -3.69
C ALA A 43 10.67 19.99 -4.38
N ASP A 44 9.34 20.03 -4.23
CA ASP A 44 8.50 21.10 -4.77
C ASP A 44 8.76 22.43 -4.05
N ALA A 45 8.92 22.40 -2.71
CA ALA A 45 9.25 23.58 -1.92
C ALA A 45 10.62 24.18 -2.31
N ASP A 46 11.62 23.35 -2.58
CA ASP A 46 12.94 23.81 -3.00
C ASP A 46 12.94 24.40 -4.41
N ASP A 47 12.17 23.84 -5.34
CA ASP A 47 12.00 24.42 -6.67
C ASP A 47 11.25 25.76 -6.62
N GLN A 48 10.23 25.89 -5.76
CA GLN A 48 9.53 27.15 -5.52
C GLN A 48 10.44 28.21 -4.88
N ARG A 49 11.24 27.83 -3.88
CA ARG A 49 12.22 28.72 -3.24
C ARG A 49 13.23 29.23 -4.25
N LEU A 50 13.75 28.36 -5.09
CA LEU A 50 14.72 28.74 -6.10
C LEU A 50 14.09 29.69 -7.14
N ALA A 51 12.88 29.39 -7.62
CA ALA A 51 12.14 30.28 -8.51
C ALA A 51 11.90 31.68 -7.89
N LEU A 52 11.57 31.73 -6.59
CA LEU A 52 11.42 32.99 -5.85
C LEU A 52 12.74 33.76 -5.78
N VAL A 53 13.84 33.11 -5.42
CA VAL A 53 15.18 33.73 -5.35
C VAL A 53 15.56 34.33 -6.71
N MET A 54 15.35 33.60 -7.81
CA MET A 54 15.66 34.10 -9.15
C MET A 54 14.78 35.29 -9.55
N ARG A 55 13.50 35.29 -9.16
CA ARG A 55 12.58 36.41 -9.40
C ARG A 55 12.97 37.64 -8.62
N VAL A 56 13.31 37.49 -7.35
CA VAL A 56 13.80 38.60 -6.51
C VAL A 56 15.10 39.15 -7.07
N ALA A 57 16.06 38.28 -7.41
CA ALA A 57 17.34 38.70 -8.00
C ALA A 57 17.14 39.50 -9.30
N PHE A 58 16.18 39.09 -10.14
CA PHE A 58 15.83 39.83 -11.35
C PHE A 58 15.34 41.26 -11.08
N PHE A 59 14.37 41.44 -10.19
CA PHE A 59 13.85 42.77 -9.89
C PHE A 59 14.88 43.66 -9.20
N VAL A 60 15.70 43.09 -8.31
CA VAL A 60 16.80 43.82 -7.65
C VAL A 60 17.80 44.32 -8.70
N LEU A 61 18.23 43.46 -9.63
CA LEU A 61 19.16 43.85 -10.69
C LEU A 61 18.56 44.88 -11.64
N LEU A 62 17.28 44.74 -12.00
CA LEU A 62 16.57 45.69 -12.86
C LEU A 62 16.44 47.07 -12.23
N LEU A 63 16.00 47.14 -10.98
CA LEU A 63 15.88 48.40 -10.24
C LEU A 63 17.23 49.06 -10.02
N ALA A 64 18.26 48.31 -9.63
CA ALA A 64 19.62 48.83 -9.46
C ALA A 64 20.19 49.37 -10.78
N SER A 65 19.93 48.68 -11.90
CA SER A 65 20.39 49.11 -13.22
C SER A 65 19.69 50.40 -13.69
N LEU A 66 18.39 50.51 -13.45
CA LEU A 66 17.59 51.71 -13.75
C LEU A 66 18.01 52.90 -12.89
N ALA A 67 18.21 52.69 -11.59
CA ALA A 67 18.70 53.73 -10.67
C ALA A 67 20.05 54.28 -11.13
N ARG A 68 21.00 53.39 -11.45
CA ARG A 68 22.32 53.76 -11.98
C ARG A 68 22.24 54.52 -13.31
N PHE A 69 21.28 54.17 -14.17
CA PHE A 69 21.06 54.89 -15.43
C PHE A 69 20.58 56.33 -15.16
N LEU A 70 19.58 56.49 -14.30
CA LEU A 70 19.00 57.79 -13.92
C LEU A 70 20.03 58.70 -13.27
N GLU A 71 20.86 58.17 -12.35
CA GLU A 71 21.92 58.94 -11.69
C GLU A 71 22.94 59.53 -12.68
N ARG A 72 23.23 58.79 -13.77
CA ARG A 72 24.30 59.12 -14.71
C ARG A 72 23.84 59.89 -15.94
N HIS A 73 22.54 59.87 -16.25
CA HIS A 73 21.95 60.48 -17.45
C HIS A 73 20.76 61.40 -17.12
N HIS A 74 20.90 62.23 -16.09
CA HIS A 74 19.89 63.23 -15.74
C HIS A 74 19.58 64.14 -16.94
N GLY A 75 18.34 64.08 -17.46
CA GLY A 75 17.86 64.93 -18.54
C GLY A 75 18.07 64.42 -19.97
N ASP A 76 18.51 63.17 -20.17
CA ASP A 76 18.63 62.57 -21.52
C ASP A 76 17.24 62.35 -22.16
N PRO A 77 16.98 62.78 -23.41
CA PRO A 77 15.77 62.49 -24.17
C PRO A 77 15.37 61.01 -24.25
N ARG A 78 16.31 60.09 -24.03
CA ARG A 78 16.08 58.63 -24.06
C ARG A 78 15.50 58.07 -22.77
N THR A 79 15.57 58.82 -21.66
CA THR A 79 15.07 58.41 -20.34
C THR A 79 13.64 57.83 -20.34
N PRO A 80 12.63 58.47 -20.97
CA PRO A 80 11.27 57.90 -20.97
C PRO A 80 11.19 56.54 -21.70
N TRP A 81 11.98 56.35 -22.76
CA TRP A 81 12.03 55.09 -23.51
C TRP A 81 12.70 53.96 -22.72
N VAL A 82 13.76 54.27 -21.98
CA VAL A 82 14.44 53.31 -21.09
C VAL A 82 13.52 52.86 -19.95
N LEU A 83 12.79 53.80 -19.33
CA LEU A 83 11.81 53.49 -18.29
C LEU A 83 10.65 52.64 -18.84
N ALA A 84 10.13 52.97 -20.03
CA ALA A 84 9.07 52.19 -20.67
C ALA A 84 9.52 50.77 -21.02
N ALA A 85 10.73 50.59 -21.56
CA ALA A 85 11.29 49.28 -21.87
C ALA A 85 11.57 48.46 -20.59
N GLY A 86 12.05 49.10 -19.52
CA GLY A 86 12.23 48.47 -18.21
C GLY A 86 10.91 48.02 -17.58
N ALA A 87 9.87 48.86 -17.64
CA ALA A 87 8.53 48.52 -17.17
C ALA A 87 7.92 47.38 -17.99
N LEU A 88 8.06 47.40 -19.32
CA LEU A 88 7.61 46.31 -20.19
C LEU A 88 8.30 44.99 -19.82
N LEU A 89 9.62 45.02 -19.63
CA LEU A 89 10.40 43.85 -19.24
C LEU A 89 9.96 43.31 -17.86
N ALA A 90 9.71 44.19 -16.88
CA ALA A 90 9.18 43.82 -15.57
C ALA A 90 7.82 43.14 -15.67
N VAL A 91 6.89 43.72 -16.44
CA VAL A 91 5.54 43.15 -16.65
C VAL A 91 5.61 41.80 -17.35
N LEU A 92 6.41 41.66 -18.41
CA LEU A 92 6.61 40.38 -19.11
C LEU A 92 7.19 39.31 -18.17
N TYR A 93 8.12 39.69 -17.30
CA TYR A 93 8.69 38.75 -16.33
C TYR A 93 7.66 38.31 -15.26
N LEU A 94 6.81 39.22 -14.78
CA LEU A 94 5.70 38.89 -13.87
C LEU A 94 4.66 37.97 -14.53
N LEU A 95 4.43 38.14 -15.83
CA LEU A 95 3.50 37.33 -16.61
C LEU A 95 4.00 35.89 -16.85
N GLY A 96 5.21 35.55 -16.41
CA GLY A 96 5.77 34.21 -16.54
C GLY A 96 4.92 33.13 -15.90
N ASP A 97 4.31 33.41 -14.74
CA ASP A 97 3.41 32.46 -14.07
C ASP A 97 2.12 32.23 -14.88
N ALA A 98 1.57 33.28 -15.50
CA ALA A 98 0.39 33.17 -16.34
C ALA A 98 0.68 32.46 -17.68
N MET A 99 1.92 32.55 -18.18
CA MET A 99 2.37 31.91 -19.42
C MET A 99 3.07 30.56 -19.20
N ARG A 100 2.86 29.92 -18.04
CA ARG A 100 3.48 28.62 -17.70
C ARG A 100 3.18 27.51 -18.71
N ALA A 101 2.04 27.59 -19.41
CA ALA A 101 1.66 26.67 -20.50
C ALA A 101 2.44 26.87 -21.81
N ARG A 102 3.08 28.03 -22.03
CA ARG A 102 3.88 28.34 -23.23
C ARG A 102 5.23 28.98 -22.85
N PRO A 103 6.09 28.27 -22.11
CA PRO A 103 7.27 28.87 -21.47
C PRO A 103 8.33 29.34 -22.49
N ARG A 104 8.40 28.69 -23.67
CA ARG A 104 9.32 29.10 -24.76
C ARG A 104 8.92 30.44 -25.39
N VAL A 105 7.61 30.69 -25.52
CA VAL A 105 7.09 31.95 -26.07
C VAL A 105 7.36 33.07 -25.09
N TRP A 106 7.06 32.84 -23.80
CA TRP A 106 7.39 33.77 -22.73
C TRP A 106 8.88 34.13 -22.71
N LEU A 107 9.77 33.14 -22.72
CA LEU A 107 11.21 33.37 -22.73
C LEU A 107 11.64 34.19 -23.95
N GLY A 108 11.09 33.90 -25.14
CA GLY A 108 11.34 34.68 -26.35
C GLY A 108 10.94 36.14 -26.22
N CYS A 109 9.75 36.42 -25.68
CA CYS A 109 9.28 37.78 -25.43
C CYS A 109 10.16 38.53 -24.41
N VAL A 110 10.52 37.88 -23.31
CA VAL A 110 11.38 38.46 -22.27
C VAL A 110 12.78 38.74 -22.82
N VAL A 111 13.38 37.82 -23.58
CA VAL A 111 14.69 38.01 -24.20
C VAL A 111 14.67 39.14 -25.23
N ALA A 112 13.62 39.24 -26.06
CA ALA A 112 13.47 40.31 -27.03
C ALA A 112 13.32 41.69 -26.35
N ALA A 113 12.51 41.77 -25.29
CA ALA A 113 12.35 42.99 -24.50
C ALA A 113 13.65 43.38 -23.79
N TRP A 114 14.36 42.40 -23.23
CA TRP A 114 15.67 42.62 -22.61
C TRP A 114 16.70 43.11 -23.62
N LEU A 115 16.75 42.53 -24.84
CA LEU A 115 17.68 42.95 -25.88
C LEU A 115 17.42 44.42 -26.29
N ALA A 116 16.16 44.80 -26.46
CA ALA A 116 15.78 46.19 -26.73
C ALA A 116 16.22 47.14 -25.60
N LEU A 117 16.01 46.74 -24.34
CA LEU A 117 16.44 47.51 -23.17
C LEU A 117 17.97 47.64 -23.10
N ALA A 118 18.71 46.54 -23.33
CA ALA A 118 20.17 46.53 -23.29
C ALA A 118 20.80 47.39 -24.41
N LEU A 119 20.16 47.48 -25.57
CA LEU A 119 20.57 48.38 -26.66
C LEU A 119 20.33 49.86 -26.33
N LEU A 120 19.24 50.18 -25.63
CA LEU A 120 18.89 51.54 -25.21
C LEU A 120 19.73 52.03 -24.02
N ALA A 121 19.96 51.14 -23.05
CA ALA A 121 20.69 51.42 -21.81
C ALA A 121 21.67 50.26 -21.53
N PRO A 122 22.93 50.39 -21.96
CA PRO A 122 23.94 49.36 -21.76
C PRO A 122 24.14 48.88 -20.31
N SER A 123 23.91 49.76 -19.33
CA SER A 123 23.97 49.44 -17.89
C SER A 123 22.94 48.41 -17.43
N CYS A 124 21.87 48.19 -18.19
CA CYS A 124 20.82 47.21 -17.87
C CYS A 124 21.16 45.77 -18.31
N SER A 125 22.33 45.56 -18.91
CA SER A 125 22.81 44.26 -19.38
C SER A 125 22.95 43.21 -18.24
N TRP A 126 23.22 43.65 -17.00
CA TRP A 126 23.34 42.79 -15.82
C TRP A 126 22.06 42.04 -15.44
N CYS A 127 20.90 42.49 -15.91
CA CYS A 127 19.62 41.82 -15.69
C CYS A 127 19.50 40.48 -16.46
N ALA A 128 20.50 40.13 -17.27
CA ALA A 128 20.52 38.88 -18.02
C ALA A 128 20.69 37.63 -17.13
N VAL A 129 21.32 37.73 -15.95
CA VAL A 129 21.69 36.54 -15.15
C VAL A 129 20.49 35.62 -14.85
N PRO A 130 19.32 36.12 -14.42
CA PRO A 130 18.13 35.28 -14.27
C PRO A 130 17.54 34.74 -15.58
N LEU A 131 17.82 35.39 -16.70
CA LEU A 131 17.43 34.91 -18.05
C LEU A 131 18.31 33.75 -18.51
N LEU A 132 19.62 33.78 -18.22
CA LEU A 132 20.51 32.63 -18.44
C LEU A 132 19.99 31.39 -17.72
N TYR A 133 19.60 31.56 -16.45
CA TYR A 133 19.01 30.49 -15.66
C TYR A 133 17.71 29.96 -16.25
N SER A 134 16.80 30.87 -16.64
CA SER A 134 15.51 30.52 -17.25
C SER A 134 15.70 29.78 -18.58
N ALA A 135 16.71 30.15 -19.38
CA ALA A 135 17.05 29.46 -20.62
C ALA A 135 17.45 28.00 -20.38
N LEU A 136 18.26 27.71 -19.36
CA LEU A 136 18.69 26.33 -19.04
C LEU A 136 17.55 25.46 -18.51
N ARG A 137 16.54 26.05 -17.83
CA ARG A 137 15.35 25.29 -17.37
C ARG A 137 14.34 25.03 -18.48
N ILE A 138 14.15 25.96 -19.42
CA ILE A 138 13.05 25.90 -20.40
C ILE A 138 13.49 25.26 -21.73
N LEU A 139 14.74 25.44 -22.14
CA LEU A 139 15.25 24.93 -23.41
C LEU A 139 16.06 23.64 -23.21
N PRO A 140 16.11 22.76 -24.22
CA PRO A 140 17.10 21.69 -24.27
C PRO A 140 18.53 22.26 -24.19
N VAL A 141 19.47 21.47 -23.68
CA VAL A 141 20.85 21.90 -23.38
C VAL A 141 21.53 22.59 -24.57
N ARG A 142 21.41 22.05 -25.79
CA ARG A 142 22.06 22.61 -26.99
C ARG A 142 21.61 24.03 -27.34
N PRO A 143 20.31 24.30 -27.60
CA PRO A 143 19.85 25.65 -27.89
C PRO A 143 19.96 26.60 -26.68
N ALA A 144 19.91 26.10 -25.44
CA ALA A 144 20.17 26.91 -24.25
C ALA A 144 21.61 27.45 -24.22
N ILE A 145 22.62 26.61 -24.51
CA ILE A 145 24.03 27.04 -24.60
C ILE A 145 24.22 28.10 -25.69
N VAL A 146 23.58 27.92 -26.85
CA VAL A 146 23.65 28.90 -27.96
C VAL A 146 23.04 30.23 -27.53
N LEU A 147 21.85 30.22 -26.92
CA LEU A 147 21.19 31.42 -26.42
C LEU A 147 22.02 32.13 -25.35
N ILE A 148 22.60 31.37 -24.42
CA ILE A 148 23.50 31.91 -23.38
C ILE A 148 24.74 32.56 -24.00
N GLY A 149 25.35 31.94 -25.00
CA GLY A 149 26.48 32.52 -25.73
C GLY A 149 26.10 33.85 -26.40
N LEU A 150 24.93 33.92 -27.03
CA LEU A 150 24.41 35.14 -27.64
C LEU A 150 24.13 36.25 -26.62
N LEU A 151 23.46 35.92 -25.51
CA LEU A 151 23.19 36.87 -24.42
C LEU A 151 24.50 37.40 -23.82
N THR A 152 25.46 36.51 -23.58
CA THR A 152 26.79 36.87 -23.04
C THR A 152 27.55 37.78 -24.01
N GLY A 153 27.51 37.49 -25.32
CA GLY A 153 28.11 38.35 -26.33
C GLY A 153 27.48 39.75 -26.37
N CYS A 154 26.15 39.85 -26.19
CA CYS A 154 25.47 41.13 -26.07
C CYS A 154 25.90 41.90 -24.82
N ILE A 155 26.06 41.22 -23.66
CA ILE A 155 26.57 41.84 -22.42
C ILE A 155 27.96 42.42 -22.65
N VAL A 156 28.90 41.61 -23.17
CA VAL A 156 30.28 42.03 -23.44
C VAL A 156 30.31 43.20 -24.41
N GLY A 157 29.57 43.13 -25.53
CA GLY A 157 29.53 44.22 -26.51
C GLY A 157 28.93 45.52 -25.95
N SER A 158 27.99 45.40 -25.02
CA SER A 158 27.36 46.53 -24.32
C SER A 158 28.31 47.20 -23.34
N GLU A 159 29.04 46.41 -22.54
CA GLU A 159 29.99 46.91 -21.54
C GLU A 159 31.27 47.49 -22.18
N VAL A 160 31.79 46.87 -23.25
CA VAL A 160 32.94 47.43 -24.00
C VAL A 160 32.64 48.82 -24.57
N ARG A 161 31.36 49.10 -24.92
CA ARG A 161 30.93 50.45 -25.34
C ARG A 161 30.95 51.46 -24.19
N LEU A 162 30.77 51.01 -22.94
CA LEU A 162 30.71 51.88 -21.76
C LEU A 162 32.09 52.15 -21.14
N SER A 163 32.92 51.11 -20.96
CA SER A 163 34.20 51.21 -20.24
C SER A 163 35.42 51.11 -21.16
N GLY A 164 35.23 50.73 -22.43
CA GLY A 164 36.32 50.46 -23.36
C GLY A 164 36.82 49.02 -23.27
N TRP A 165 38.07 48.78 -23.72
CA TRP A 165 38.66 47.45 -23.82
C TRP A 165 39.31 47.00 -22.51
N ASP A 166 38.50 46.87 -21.46
CA ASP A 166 38.95 46.32 -20.18
C ASP A 166 38.97 44.78 -20.22
N PRO A 167 40.09 44.13 -19.88
CA PRO A 167 40.16 42.66 -19.82
C PRO A 167 39.09 42.04 -18.92
N ASN A 168 38.75 42.69 -17.80
CA ASN A 168 37.75 42.18 -16.88
C ASN A 168 36.35 42.11 -17.50
N VAL A 169 36.00 43.09 -18.33
CA VAL A 169 34.70 43.16 -19.04
C VAL A 169 34.61 42.09 -20.13
N LEU A 170 35.74 41.76 -20.76
CA LEU A 170 35.79 40.74 -21.81
C LEU A 170 35.75 39.32 -21.25
N LEU A 171 36.37 39.08 -20.09
CA LEU A 171 36.54 37.73 -19.52
C LEU A 171 35.50 37.34 -18.45
N ALA A 172 35.05 38.28 -17.60
CA ALA A 172 34.21 37.92 -16.46
C ALA A 172 32.81 37.40 -16.85
N PRO A 173 32.03 38.04 -17.75
CA PRO A 173 30.73 37.53 -18.16
C PRO A 173 30.76 36.11 -18.77
N PRO A 174 31.65 35.78 -19.73
CA PRO A 174 31.72 34.42 -20.25
C PRO A 174 32.24 33.41 -19.23
N ALA A 175 33.15 33.78 -18.33
CA ALA A 175 33.59 32.89 -17.25
C ALA A 175 32.44 32.54 -16.28
N ILE A 176 31.64 33.53 -15.87
CA ILE A 176 30.47 33.33 -15.00
C ILE A 176 29.41 32.48 -15.71
N ALA A 177 29.12 32.77 -16.98
CA ALA A 177 28.17 31.99 -17.77
C ALA A 177 28.62 30.52 -17.93
N ALA A 178 29.91 30.29 -18.22
CA ALA A 178 30.48 28.95 -18.33
C ALA A 178 30.41 28.18 -17.00
N LEU A 179 30.75 28.85 -15.88
CA LEU A 179 30.64 28.25 -14.54
C LEU A 179 29.19 27.88 -14.22
N ALA A 180 28.24 28.80 -14.42
CA ALA A 180 26.83 28.57 -14.15
C ALA A 180 26.25 27.42 -14.98
N VAL A 181 26.56 27.38 -16.29
CA VAL A 181 26.16 26.28 -17.18
C VAL A 181 26.77 24.96 -16.69
N THR A 182 28.06 24.94 -16.35
CA THR A 182 28.75 23.71 -15.92
C THR A 182 28.18 23.17 -14.62
N VAL A 183 28.00 24.02 -13.61
CA VAL A 183 27.43 23.65 -12.31
C VAL A 183 26.00 23.14 -12.46
N LEU A 184 25.15 23.84 -13.22
CA LEU A 184 23.76 23.44 -13.37
C LEU A 184 23.62 22.11 -14.15
N LEU A 185 24.38 21.95 -15.25
CA LEU A 185 24.37 20.69 -16.00
C LEU A 185 24.95 19.53 -15.18
N HIS A 186 25.96 19.78 -14.35
CA HIS A 186 26.50 18.76 -13.44
C HIS A 186 25.47 18.34 -12.40
N SER A 187 24.82 19.32 -11.75
CA SER A 187 23.78 19.09 -10.75
C SER A 187 22.62 18.30 -11.33
N MET A 188 22.10 18.68 -12.51
CA MET A 188 21.03 17.94 -13.19
C MET A 188 21.41 16.48 -13.45
N ARG A 189 22.63 16.24 -13.97
CA ARG A 189 23.14 14.87 -14.21
C ARG A 189 23.28 14.06 -12.92
N GLN A 190 23.69 14.69 -11.81
CA GLN A 190 23.77 14.00 -10.52
C GLN A 190 22.38 13.59 -10.03
N THR A 191 21.40 14.49 -10.12
CA THR A 191 20.02 14.18 -9.73
C THR A 191 19.46 13.02 -10.57
N ASP A 192 19.70 13.00 -11.88
CA ASP A 192 19.23 11.91 -12.75
C ASP A 192 19.89 10.57 -12.41
N ARG A 193 21.20 10.55 -12.12
CA ARG A 193 21.90 9.34 -11.69
C ARG A 193 21.36 8.82 -10.36
N LEU A 194 21.16 9.72 -9.40
CA LEU A 194 20.65 9.37 -8.10
C LEU A 194 19.23 8.78 -8.20
N ARG A 195 18.36 9.40 -9.02
CA ARG A 195 17.01 8.88 -9.31
C ARG A 195 17.07 7.49 -9.95
N ALA A 196 17.93 7.29 -10.94
CA ALA A 196 18.08 5.98 -11.59
C ALA A 196 18.49 4.88 -10.58
N SER A 197 19.46 5.16 -9.71
CA SER A 197 19.89 4.21 -8.67
C SER A 197 18.79 3.93 -7.63
N MET A 198 17.99 4.93 -7.25
CA MET A 198 16.86 4.71 -6.35
C MET A 198 15.81 3.81 -7.01
N THR A 199 15.44 4.07 -8.26
CA THR A 199 14.47 3.24 -9.00
C THR A 199 14.95 1.80 -9.13
N GLU A 200 16.24 1.58 -9.40
CA GLU A 200 16.85 0.25 -9.45
C GLU A 200 16.82 -0.45 -8.08
N LEU A 201 17.12 0.28 -7.00
CA LEU A 201 17.06 -0.27 -5.64
C LEU A 201 15.63 -0.67 -5.23
N VAL A 202 14.63 0.14 -5.58
CA VAL A 202 13.22 -0.15 -5.30
C VAL A 202 12.76 -1.38 -6.11
N ALA A 203 13.12 -1.45 -7.39
CA ALA A 203 12.79 -2.59 -8.25
C ALA A 203 13.41 -3.90 -7.72
N THR A 204 14.70 -3.89 -7.40
CA THR A 204 15.43 -5.06 -6.87
C THR A 204 14.89 -5.51 -5.52
N ARG A 205 14.52 -4.59 -4.61
CA ARG A 205 13.84 -4.94 -3.35
C ARG A 205 12.48 -5.59 -3.59
N GLY A 206 11.70 -5.09 -4.56
CA GLY A 206 10.43 -5.69 -4.93
C GLY A 206 10.58 -7.12 -5.45
N GLU A 207 11.59 -7.37 -6.29
CA GLU A 207 11.93 -8.71 -6.77
C GLU A 207 12.37 -9.63 -5.64
N LEU A 208 13.26 -9.17 -4.76
CA LEU A 208 13.72 -9.96 -3.60
C LEU A 208 12.55 -10.35 -2.70
N ALA A 209 11.69 -9.40 -2.32
CA ALA A 209 10.51 -9.67 -1.50
C ALA A 209 9.53 -10.65 -2.18
N ALA A 210 9.41 -10.62 -3.50
CA ALA A 210 8.62 -11.62 -4.25
C ALA A 210 9.28 -13.01 -4.22
N THR A 211 10.60 -13.09 -4.36
CA THR A 211 11.34 -14.37 -4.28
C THR A 211 11.30 -14.97 -2.88
N GLU A 212 11.49 -14.19 -1.83
CA GLU A 212 11.41 -14.63 -0.44
C GLU A 212 10.00 -15.13 -0.10
N ARG A 213 8.95 -14.43 -0.54
CA ARG A 213 7.57 -14.92 -0.39
C ARG A 213 7.35 -16.26 -1.07
N ARG A 214 7.85 -16.44 -2.30
CA ARG A 214 7.75 -17.73 -3.01
C ARG A 214 8.54 -18.83 -2.28
N ALA A 215 9.75 -18.52 -1.82
CA ALA A 215 10.57 -19.46 -1.06
C ALA A 215 9.89 -19.85 0.26
N GLY A 216 9.31 -18.89 0.98
CA GLY A 216 8.53 -19.13 2.20
C GLY A 216 7.31 -20.02 1.96
N MET A 217 6.54 -19.77 0.90
CA MET A 217 5.40 -20.63 0.53
C MET A 217 5.83 -22.06 0.19
N LEU A 218 6.95 -22.23 -0.53
CA LEU A 218 7.48 -23.55 -0.87
C LEU A 218 7.98 -24.29 0.37
N ALA A 219 8.71 -23.61 1.24
CA ALA A 219 9.19 -24.18 2.50
C ALA A 219 8.03 -24.61 3.40
N GLU A 220 6.99 -23.78 3.51
CA GLU A 220 5.80 -24.12 4.28
C GLU A 220 5.04 -25.31 3.68
N ARG A 221 4.89 -25.34 2.34
CA ARG A 221 4.29 -26.50 1.66
C ARG A 221 5.08 -27.78 1.90
N GLN A 222 6.42 -27.72 1.90
CA GLN A 222 7.27 -28.88 2.22
C GLN A 222 7.13 -29.32 3.67
N ARG A 223 7.10 -28.36 4.62
CA ARG A 223 6.88 -28.62 6.04
C ARG A 223 5.54 -29.32 6.27
N LEU A 224 4.47 -28.79 5.67
CA LEU A 224 3.12 -29.37 5.74
C LEU A 224 3.05 -30.75 5.11
N ALA A 225 3.69 -30.96 3.96
CA ALA A 225 3.75 -32.27 3.33
C ALA A 225 4.45 -33.32 4.21
N ALA A 226 5.53 -32.93 4.90
CA ALA A 226 6.22 -33.80 5.87
C ALA A 226 5.32 -34.10 7.07
N GLU A 227 4.69 -33.09 7.67
CA GLU A 227 3.80 -33.24 8.83
C GLU A 227 2.57 -34.13 8.52
N ILE A 228 1.99 -33.97 7.32
CA ILE A 228 0.91 -34.85 6.82
C ILE A 228 1.43 -36.27 6.64
N HIS A 229 2.60 -36.44 6.01
CA HIS A 229 3.17 -37.76 5.76
C HIS A 229 3.45 -38.52 7.06
N ASP A 230 4.04 -37.85 8.06
CA ASP A 230 4.34 -38.44 9.36
C ASP A 230 3.06 -38.86 10.09
N THR A 231 2.04 -38.01 10.08
CA THR A 231 0.74 -38.30 10.71
C THR A 231 0.04 -39.49 10.03
N LEU A 232 0.03 -39.53 8.70
CA LEU A 232 -0.56 -40.63 7.93
C LEU A 232 0.22 -41.93 8.12
N ALA A 233 1.55 -41.88 8.08
CA ALA A 233 2.42 -43.04 8.28
C ALA A 233 2.22 -43.64 9.68
N GLN A 234 2.12 -42.81 10.71
CA GLN A 234 1.86 -43.24 12.07
C GLN A 234 0.48 -43.92 12.21
N GLY A 235 -0.56 -43.33 11.61
CA GLY A 235 -1.91 -43.88 11.59
C GLY A 235 -1.97 -45.26 10.92
N LEU A 236 -1.36 -45.39 9.74
CA LEU A 236 -1.31 -46.64 8.97
C LEU A 236 -0.51 -47.73 9.70
N THR A 237 0.60 -47.36 10.34
CA THR A 237 1.42 -48.28 11.14
C THR A 237 0.63 -48.81 12.33
N SER A 238 -0.09 -47.94 13.04
CA SER A 238 -0.95 -48.34 14.16
C SER A 238 -2.05 -49.31 13.72
N GLN A 239 -2.71 -49.05 12.58
CA GLN A 239 -3.69 -49.98 12.01
C GLN A 239 -3.07 -51.34 11.69
N GLN A 240 -1.89 -51.36 11.03
CA GLN A 240 -1.24 -52.60 10.65
C GLN A 240 -0.91 -53.47 11.90
N LEU A 241 -0.42 -52.85 12.97
CA LEU A 241 -0.13 -53.56 14.22
C LEU A 241 -1.39 -54.10 14.89
N LEU A 242 -2.49 -53.34 14.89
CA LEU A 242 -3.78 -53.77 15.45
C LEU A 242 -4.38 -54.94 14.66
N LEU A 243 -4.30 -54.90 13.32
CA LEU A 243 -4.75 -56.00 12.47
C LEU A 243 -3.90 -57.26 12.67
N GLN A 244 -2.58 -57.13 12.80
CA GLN A 244 -1.70 -58.27 13.15
C GLN A 244 -1.96 -58.83 14.54
N ALA A 245 -2.40 -58.01 15.50
CA ALA A 245 -2.78 -58.47 16.83
C ALA A 245 -4.13 -59.22 16.80
N ALA A 246 -5.09 -58.73 16.01
CA ALA A 246 -6.36 -59.42 15.78
C ALA A 246 -6.16 -60.79 15.14
N ASP A 247 -5.31 -60.89 14.12
CA ASP A 247 -5.01 -62.15 13.41
C ASP A 247 -4.38 -63.18 14.35
N ARG A 248 -3.39 -62.77 15.16
CA ARG A 248 -2.73 -63.66 16.15
C ARG A 248 -3.63 -64.15 17.28
N SER A 249 -4.69 -63.40 17.61
CA SER A 249 -5.64 -63.75 18.68
C SER A 249 -6.91 -64.42 18.16
N TRP A 250 -7.11 -64.50 16.84
CA TRP A 250 -8.37 -64.90 16.21
C TRP A 250 -8.95 -66.22 16.72
N GLU A 251 -8.11 -67.26 16.82
CA GLU A 251 -8.53 -68.60 17.31
C GLU A 251 -8.38 -68.75 18.83
N ARG A 252 -7.42 -68.04 19.43
CA ARG A 252 -7.00 -68.25 20.83
C ARG A 252 -7.83 -67.44 21.82
N ASP A 253 -8.22 -66.22 21.45
CA ASP A 253 -9.09 -65.33 22.20
C ASP A 253 -9.91 -64.46 21.23
N PRO A 254 -11.08 -64.96 20.78
CA PRO A 254 -11.94 -64.24 19.86
C PRO A 254 -12.46 -62.89 20.42
N GLY A 255 -12.50 -62.74 21.75
CA GLY A 255 -12.91 -61.49 22.40
C GLY A 255 -11.86 -60.40 22.21
N ALA A 256 -10.60 -60.71 22.50
CA ALA A 256 -9.48 -59.81 22.24
C ALA A 256 -9.32 -59.49 20.75
N ALA A 257 -9.48 -60.48 19.87
CA ALA A 257 -9.41 -60.29 18.41
C ALA A 257 -10.45 -59.28 17.90
N ARG A 258 -11.70 -59.36 18.37
CA ARG A 258 -12.74 -58.37 18.05
C ARG A 258 -12.41 -56.99 18.60
N GLY A 259 -11.82 -56.91 19.79
CA GLY A 259 -11.36 -55.65 20.38
C GLY A 259 -10.28 -54.96 19.53
N HIS A 260 -9.28 -55.72 19.07
CA HIS A 260 -8.24 -55.21 18.16
C HIS A 260 -8.82 -54.76 16.81
N LEU A 261 -9.80 -55.50 16.27
CA LEU A 261 -10.48 -55.13 15.02
C LEU A 261 -11.27 -53.82 15.17
N ALA A 262 -12.01 -53.66 16.27
CA ALA A 262 -12.74 -52.43 16.58
C ALA A 262 -11.79 -51.23 16.75
N ALA A 263 -10.66 -51.43 17.43
CA ALA A 263 -9.63 -50.40 17.57
C ALA A 263 -9.00 -50.03 16.21
N ALA A 264 -8.75 -51.00 15.33
CA ALA A 264 -8.25 -50.75 13.98
C ALA A 264 -9.24 -49.91 13.17
N SER A 265 -10.54 -50.26 13.19
CA SER A 265 -11.60 -49.50 12.51
C SER A 265 -11.73 -48.07 13.04
N ALA A 266 -11.68 -47.87 14.36
CA ALA A 266 -11.70 -46.54 14.96
C ALA A 266 -10.45 -45.72 14.57
N SER A 267 -9.28 -46.36 14.48
CA SER A 267 -8.06 -45.70 13.99
C SER A 267 -8.18 -45.27 12.53
N THR A 268 -8.74 -46.11 11.66
CA THR A 268 -9.02 -45.76 10.25
C THR A 268 -9.90 -44.51 10.15
N ALA A 269 -10.98 -44.48 10.92
CA ALA A 269 -11.94 -43.37 10.89
C ALA A 269 -11.28 -42.06 11.31
N ARG A 270 -10.44 -42.10 12.36
CA ARG A 270 -9.65 -40.94 12.81
C ARG A 270 -8.67 -40.45 11.74
N SER A 271 -7.86 -41.34 11.17
CA SER A 271 -6.87 -40.95 10.14
C SER A 271 -7.54 -40.42 8.87
N LEU A 272 -8.71 -40.94 8.49
CA LEU A 272 -9.48 -40.43 7.36
C LEU A 272 -10.09 -39.04 7.64
N ALA A 273 -10.62 -38.81 8.84
CA ALA A 273 -11.11 -37.50 9.25
C ALA A 273 -9.97 -36.46 9.25
N GLU A 274 -8.80 -36.85 9.74
CA GLU A 274 -7.61 -36.00 9.78
C GLU A 274 -7.07 -35.67 8.38
N ALA A 275 -7.00 -36.65 7.49
CA ALA A 275 -6.65 -36.44 6.09
C ALA A 275 -7.63 -35.47 5.39
N ARG A 276 -8.94 -35.61 5.64
CA ARG A 276 -9.97 -34.71 5.10
C ARG A 276 -9.84 -33.29 5.65
N ARG A 277 -9.47 -33.12 6.92
CA ARG A 277 -9.17 -31.80 7.50
C ARG A 277 -8.01 -31.14 6.79
N PHE A 278 -6.87 -31.84 6.64
CA PHE A 278 -5.71 -31.28 5.94
C PHE A 278 -6.05 -30.85 4.50
N VAL A 279 -6.80 -31.67 3.76
CA VAL A 279 -7.26 -31.30 2.40
C VAL A 279 -8.19 -30.09 2.42
N HIS A 280 -9.10 -29.99 3.38
CA HIS A 280 -10.05 -28.87 3.48
C HIS A 280 -9.38 -27.57 3.96
N ASP A 281 -8.36 -27.67 4.80
CA ASP A 281 -7.60 -26.53 5.31
C ASP A 281 -6.56 -26.04 4.29
N LEU A 282 -6.09 -26.93 3.39
CA LEU A 282 -5.16 -26.62 2.30
C LEU A 282 -5.82 -26.26 0.97
N ALA A 283 -7.10 -26.57 0.79
CA ALA A 283 -7.83 -26.16 -0.40
C ALA A 283 -7.91 -24.62 -0.43
N PRO A 284 -7.64 -23.98 -1.57
CA PRO A 284 -7.91 -22.55 -1.76
C PRO A 284 -9.36 -22.23 -1.37
N ALA A 285 -9.60 -21.08 -0.78
CA ALA A 285 -10.97 -20.55 -0.74
C ALA A 285 -11.33 -20.20 -2.20
N ASP A 286 -12.39 -20.82 -2.75
CA ASP A 286 -12.83 -20.63 -4.13
C ASP A 286 -13.45 -19.23 -4.33
N LEU A 287 -12.66 -18.18 -4.09
CA LEU A 287 -12.95 -16.82 -4.55
C LEU A 287 -12.49 -16.61 -5.99
N ALA A 288 -11.67 -17.52 -6.55
CA ALA A 288 -11.11 -17.38 -7.90
C ALA A 288 -12.15 -17.50 -9.02
N GLU A 289 -13.36 -18.00 -8.74
CA GLU A 289 -14.44 -18.15 -9.72
C GLU A 289 -15.49 -17.02 -9.65
N THR A 290 -15.40 -16.10 -8.68
CA THR A 290 -16.40 -15.02 -8.47
C THR A 290 -15.76 -13.67 -8.19
N ASP A 291 -16.33 -12.61 -8.76
CA ASP A 291 -15.76 -11.25 -8.69
C ASP A 291 -15.87 -10.60 -7.29
N SER A 292 -16.68 -11.15 -6.37
CA SER A 292 -16.89 -10.58 -5.03
C SER A 292 -17.25 -11.61 -3.93
N LEU A 293 -16.93 -11.31 -2.66
CA LEU A 293 -17.32 -12.13 -1.50
C LEU A 293 -18.85 -12.34 -1.39
N PRO A 294 -19.72 -11.32 -1.57
CA PRO A 294 -21.16 -11.53 -1.62
C PRO A 294 -21.60 -12.56 -2.67
N ASP A 295 -20.99 -12.56 -3.85
CA ASP A 295 -21.34 -13.51 -4.91
C ASP A 295 -20.90 -14.93 -4.55
N ALA A 296 -19.69 -15.08 -3.99
CA ALA A 296 -19.21 -16.36 -3.48
C ALA A 296 -20.10 -16.92 -2.35
N LEU A 297 -20.54 -16.06 -1.42
CA LEU A 297 -21.48 -16.45 -0.35
C LEU A 297 -22.85 -16.83 -0.90
N ARG A 298 -23.34 -16.14 -1.94
CA ARG A 298 -24.60 -16.47 -2.60
C ARG A 298 -24.53 -17.82 -3.29
N ALA A 299 -23.45 -18.10 -4.02
CA ALA A 299 -23.22 -19.40 -4.65
C ALA A 299 -23.13 -20.53 -3.62
N VAL A 300 -22.47 -20.30 -2.48
CA VAL A 300 -22.43 -21.26 -1.37
C VAL A 300 -23.82 -21.48 -0.76
N ALA A 301 -24.59 -20.42 -0.52
CA ALA A 301 -25.95 -20.51 -0.01
C ALA A 301 -26.86 -21.30 -0.97
N GLU A 302 -26.79 -21.04 -2.27
CA GLU A 302 -27.55 -21.79 -3.29
C GLU A 302 -27.16 -23.27 -3.31
N ARG A 303 -25.85 -23.57 -3.32
CA ARG A 303 -25.33 -24.94 -3.42
C ARG A 303 -25.64 -25.77 -2.18
N GLU A 304 -25.34 -25.25 -0.99
CA GLU A 304 -25.53 -26.00 0.25
C GLU A 304 -26.98 -25.93 0.77
N GLY A 305 -27.70 -24.86 0.43
CA GLY A 305 -29.11 -24.66 0.77
C GLY A 305 -30.10 -25.42 -0.14
N ALA A 306 -29.65 -25.98 -1.27
CA ALA A 306 -30.51 -26.71 -2.22
C ALA A 306 -31.27 -27.90 -1.60
N LEU A 307 -30.79 -28.43 -0.47
CA LEU A 307 -31.41 -29.54 0.26
C LEU A 307 -32.34 -29.08 1.40
N LEU A 308 -32.41 -27.77 1.68
CA LEU A 308 -33.36 -27.18 2.62
C LEU A 308 -34.70 -26.92 1.93
N ARG A 309 -35.82 -27.08 2.64
CA ARG A 309 -37.16 -26.92 2.05
C ARG A 309 -37.42 -25.51 1.51
N GLU A 310 -36.93 -24.49 2.20
CA GLU A 310 -37.13 -23.08 1.85
C GLU A 310 -35.84 -22.41 1.35
N GLY A 311 -34.76 -23.20 1.20
CA GLY A 311 -33.46 -22.75 0.74
C GLY A 311 -32.68 -21.92 1.76
N ALA A 312 -31.49 -21.48 1.34
CA ALA A 312 -30.67 -20.52 2.07
C ALA A 312 -30.63 -19.18 1.33
N ARG A 313 -30.69 -18.06 2.05
CA ARG A 313 -30.67 -16.70 1.48
C ARG A 313 -29.48 -15.90 2.02
N LEU A 314 -28.96 -14.98 1.20
CA LEU A 314 -27.94 -14.01 1.59
C LEU A 314 -28.55 -12.62 1.69
N HIS A 315 -28.31 -11.95 2.81
CA HIS A 315 -28.50 -10.52 3.01
C HIS A 315 -27.13 -9.83 3.14
N VAL A 316 -27.02 -8.62 2.59
CA VAL A 316 -25.80 -7.81 2.68
C VAL A 316 -26.21 -6.45 3.21
N ASP A 317 -25.64 -6.08 4.35
CA ASP A 317 -25.87 -4.81 5.03
C ASP A 317 -24.61 -3.95 5.00
N GLY A 318 -24.76 -2.67 4.68
CA GLY A 318 -23.66 -1.72 4.53
C GLY A 318 -23.10 -1.63 3.11
N ALA A 319 -22.16 -0.71 2.91
CA ALA A 319 -21.46 -0.56 1.64
C ALA A 319 -20.33 -1.61 1.55
N PRO A 320 -20.25 -2.42 0.47
CA PRO A 320 -19.16 -3.37 0.30
C PRO A 320 -17.80 -2.67 0.31
N VAL A 321 -16.90 -3.17 1.17
CA VAL A 321 -15.51 -2.71 1.26
C VAL A 321 -14.60 -3.80 0.69
N ASP A 322 -13.49 -3.40 0.06
CA ASP A 322 -12.46 -4.33 -0.39
C ASP A 322 -11.78 -4.99 0.83
N LEU A 323 -12.09 -6.27 1.02
CA LEU A 323 -11.53 -7.06 2.11
C LEU A 323 -10.24 -7.76 1.67
N PRO A 324 -9.25 -7.94 2.56
CA PRO A 324 -8.09 -8.79 2.26
C PRO A 324 -8.52 -10.21 1.86
N GLU A 325 -7.85 -10.84 0.89
CA GLU A 325 -8.19 -12.20 0.41
C GLU A 325 -8.30 -13.23 1.54
N ARG A 326 -7.44 -13.11 2.57
CA ARG A 326 -7.45 -13.98 3.75
C ARG A 326 -8.75 -13.83 4.57
N VAL A 327 -9.26 -12.60 4.71
CA VAL A 327 -10.52 -12.31 5.41
C VAL A 327 -11.69 -12.87 4.62
N GLN A 328 -11.74 -12.61 3.31
CA GLN A 328 -12.77 -13.15 2.43
C GLN A 328 -12.80 -14.69 2.48
N GLY A 329 -11.64 -15.33 2.37
CA GLY A 329 -11.53 -16.78 2.41
C GLY A 329 -11.93 -17.38 3.75
N ALA A 330 -11.63 -16.71 4.86
CA ALA A 330 -12.04 -17.15 6.19
C ALA A 330 -13.56 -17.08 6.37
N LEU A 331 -14.21 -15.98 5.96
CA LEU A 331 -15.66 -15.83 6.02
C LEU A 331 -16.37 -16.86 5.14
N LEU A 332 -15.89 -17.09 3.92
CA LEU A 332 -16.44 -18.10 3.01
C LEU A 332 -16.36 -19.51 3.60
N ARG A 333 -15.24 -19.84 4.26
CA ARG A 333 -15.07 -21.13 4.95
C ARG A 333 -15.99 -21.26 6.16
N VAL A 334 -16.23 -20.19 6.92
CA VAL A 334 -17.21 -20.20 8.01
C VAL A 334 -18.61 -20.45 7.46
N ALA A 335 -19.01 -19.76 6.38
CA ALA A 335 -20.31 -19.97 5.74
C ALA A 335 -20.50 -21.44 5.30
N GLN A 336 -19.51 -22.01 4.61
CA GLN A 336 -19.52 -23.42 4.19
C GLN A 336 -19.63 -24.37 5.39
N GLY A 337 -18.85 -24.12 6.44
CA GLY A 337 -18.87 -24.94 7.66
C GLY A 337 -20.20 -24.86 8.39
N ALA A 338 -20.77 -23.67 8.53
CA ALA A 338 -22.06 -23.44 9.18
C ALA A 338 -23.21 -24.09 8.40
N LEU A 339 -23.32 -23.88 7.09
CA LEU A 339 -24.34 -24.52 6.25
C LEU A 339 -24.22 -26.05 6.23
N ALA A 340 -22.99 -26.57 6.21
CA ALA A 340 -22.78 -28.01 6.28
C ALA A 340 -23.16 -28.60 7.65
N ASN A 341 -23.09 -27.81 8.74
CA ASN A 341 -23.60 -28.19 10.05
C ASN A 341 -25.13 -28.16 10.07
N ILE A 342 -25.75 -27.13 9.50
CA ILE A 342 -27.21 -27.00 9.37
C ILE A 342 -27.77 -28.25 8.68
N ARG A 343 -27.23 -28.59 7.50
CA ARG A 343 -27.65 -29.77 6.74
C ARG A 343 -27.53 -31.08 7.53
N ARG A 344 -26.47 -31.23 8.32
CA ARG A 344 -26.18 -32.48 9.02
C ARG A 344 -26.90 -32.62 10.35
N HIS A 345 -27.24 -31.51 11.00
CA HIS A 345 -27.58 -31.53 12.42
C HIS A 345 -28.84 -30.74 12.79
N ALA A 346 -29.29 -29.77 12.00
CA ALA A 346 -30.31 -28.83 12.44
C ALA A 346 -31.76 -29.26 12.18
N GLU A 347 -32.01 -30.13 11.18
CA GLU A 347 -33.38 -30.39 10.68
C GLU A 347 -34.13 -29.08 10.31
N ALA A 348 -33.38 -28.06 9.90
CA ALA A 348 -33.89 -26.74 9.55
C ALA A 348 -34.66 -26.76 8.23
N SER A 349 -35.64 -25.87 8.11
CA SER A 349 -36.38 -25.63 6.88
C SER A 349 -35.74 -24.52 6.04
N THR A 350 -35.09 -23.54 6.69
CA THR A 350 -34.43 -22.40 6.05
C THR A 350 -33.12 -22.04 6.73
N ALA A 351 -32.26 -21.33 6.00
CA ALA A 351 -31.07 -20.69 6.55
C ALA A 351 -30.92 -19.26 6.00
N THR A 352 -30.38 -18.35 6.80
CA THR A 352 -30.11 -16.97 6.39
C THR A 352 -28.67 -16.61 6.72
N LEU A 353 -27.94 -16.12 5.71
CA LEU A 353 -26.63 -15.53 5.86
C LEU A 353 -26.78 -14.02 5.83
N THR A 354 -26.21 -13.30 6.79
CA THR A 354 -26.16 -11.84 6.79
C THR A 354 -24.71 -11.40 6.83
N LEU A 355 -24.25 -10.72 5.79
CA LEU A 355 -22.92 -10.12 5.74
C LEU A 355 -23.05 -8.62 6.02
N THR A 356 -22.51 -8.16 7.14
CA THR A 356 -22.55 -6.76 7.56
C THR A 356 -21.17 -6.13 7.46
N TYR A 357 -21.06 -5.04 6.72
CA TYR A 357 -19.87 -4.18 6.67
C TYR A 357 -20.05 -3.02 7.65
N LEU A 358 -19.14 -2.93 8.61
CA LEU A 358 -19.00 -1.80 9.53
C LEU A 358 -17.65 -1.11 9.29
N ASP A 359 -17.46 0.07 9.87
CA ASP A 359 -16.27 0.89 9.64
C ASP A 359 -14.97 0.23 10.15
N ASP A 360 -15.05 -0.58 11.21
CA ASP A 360 -13.92 -1.20 11.91
C ASP A 360 -13.94 -2.74 11.91
N GLN A 361 -14.98 -3.36 11.37
CA GLN A 361 -15.12 -4.82 11.34
C GLN A 361 -16.09 -5.30 10.26
N VAL A 362 -15.92 -6.56 9.86
CA VAL A 362 -16.88 -7.29 9.04
C VAL A 362 -17.48 -8.43 9.85
N ILE A 363 -18.80 -8.58 9.76
CA ILE A 363 -19.57 -9.59 10.48
C ILE A 363 -20.28 -10.49 9.48
N LEU A 364 -20.17 -11.80 9.66
CA LEU A 364 -20.98 -12.79 8.95
C LEU A 364 -21.80 -13.57 9.98
N ASP A 365 -23.12 -13.42 9.91
CA ASP A 365 -24.08 -14.20 10.66
C ASP A 365 -24.66 -15.30 9.79
N VAL A 366 -24.74 -16.52 10.31
CA VAL A 366 -25.42 -17.65 9.68
C VAL A 366 -26.44 -18.20 10.66
N TRP A 367 -27.72 -18.00 10.34
CA TRP A 367 -28.85 -18.41 11.15
C TRP A 367 -29.64 -19.55 10.50
N ASP A 368 -30.15 -20.48 11.30
CA ASP A 368 -31.12 -21.51 10.91
C ASP A 368 -32.30 -21.61 11.87
N ASP A 369 -33.44 -22.07 11.36
CA ASP A 369 -34.69 -22.29 12.10
C ASP A 369 -34.83 -23.71 12.67
N GLY A 370 -33.73 -24.44 12.78
CA GLY A 370 -33.73 -25.84 13.16
C GLY A 370 -33.95 -26.10 14.65
N ARG A 371 -33.68 -27.35 15.06
CA ARG A 371 -33.91 -27.83 16.42
C ARG A 371 -33.00 -27.20 17.48
N GLY A 372 -31.97 -26.45 17.09
CA GLY A 372 -30.96 -25.88 17.99
C GLY A 372 -30.27 -26.92 18.90
N PHE A 373 -29.42 -26.46 19.79
CA PHE A 373 -28.75 -27.27 20.81
C PHE A 373 -28.34 -26.40 22.00
N ASP A 374 -27.92 -27.04 23.09
CA ASP A 374 -27.31 -26.34 24.22
C ASP A 374 -25.77 -26.30 24.01
N PRO A 375 -25.16 -25.11 23.80
CA PRO A 375 -23.73 -24.98 23.56
C PRO A 375 -22.86 -25.44 24.72
N ASP A 376 -23.35 -25.34 25.96
CA ASP A 376 -22.60 -25.68 27.17
C ASP A 376 -22.59 -27.19 27.45
N MET A 377 -23.49 -27.93 26.80
CA MET A 377 -23.64 -29.37 26.94
C MET A 377 -23.01 -30.16 25.79
N LEU A 378 -22.23 -29.50 24.92
CA LEU A 378 -21.55 -30.16 23.82
C LEU A 378 -20.43 -31.09 24.33
N PRO A 379 -20.40 -32.37 23.91
CA PRO A 379 -19.29 -33.26 24.23
C PRO A 379 -17.99 -32.74 23.61
N ALA A 380 -16.86 -33.02 24.27
CA ALA A 380 -15.54 -32.72 23.75
C ALA A 380 -15.37 -33.34 22.34
N PRO A 381 -14.64 -32.69 21.42
CA PRO A 381 -14.42 -33.20 20.07
C PRO A 381 -13.90 -34.64 20.11
N GLY A 382 -14.60 -35.54 19.43
CA GLY A 382 -14.37 -36.97 19.48
C GLY A 382 -14.10 -37.57 18.10
N PRO A 383 -13.81 -38.88 18.02
CA PRO A 383 -13.59 -39.56 16.74
C PRO A 383 -14.79 -39.50 15.78
N ASP A 384 -16.02 -39.37 16.30
CA ASP A 384 -17.26 -39.40 15.52
C ASP A 384 -17.78 -38.00 15.13
N GLY A 385 -17.16 -36.90 15.58
CA GLY A 385 -17.63 -35.54 15.27
C GLY A 385 -17.14 -34.43 16.22
N GLY A 386 -17.73 -33.24 16.09
CA GLY A 386 -17.48 -32.10 16.99
C GLY A 386 -16.34 -31.16 16.60
N HIS A 387 -15.70 -31.36 15.44
CA HIS A 387 -14.53 -30.57 15.00
C HIS A 387 -14.88 -29.27 14.26
N GLY A 388 -16.13 -29.10 13.82
CA GLY A 388 -16.52 -27.97 12.96
C GLY A 388 -16.36 -26.60 13.64
N LEU A 389 -16.98 -26.41 14.81
CA LEU A 389 -16.91 -25.14 15.55
C LEU A 389 -15.50 -24.82 16.07
N PRO A 390 -14.72 -25.77 16.62
CA PRO A 390 -13.31 -25.54 16.97
C PRO A 390 -12.46 -25.08 15.79
N ALA A 391 -12.62 -25.71 14.61
CA ALA A 391 -11.87 -25.32 13.41
C ALA A 391 -12.23 -23.91 12.94
N MET A 392 -13.52 -23.55 12.95
CA MET A 392 -13.97 -22.19 12.64
C MET A 392 -13.40 -21.15 13.62
N ARG A 393 -13.40 -21.45 14.94
CA ARG A 393 -12.79 -20.58 15.96
C ARG A 393 -11.30 -20.38 15.74
N ALA A 394 -10.55 -21.46 15.53
CA ALA A 394 -9.11 -21.38 15.31
C ALA A 394 -8.77 -20.55 14.06
N ARG A 395 -9.52 -20.73 12.97
CA ARG A 395 -9.34 -19.97 11.72
C ARG A 395 -9.58 -18.47 11.90
N LEU A 396 -10.65 -18.07 12.60
CA LEU A 396 -10.90 -16.66 12.86
C LEU A 396 -9.85 -16.07 13.82
N GLY A 397 -9.43 -16.84 14.84
CA GLY A 397 -8.40 -16.41 15.78
C GLY A 397 -7.06 -16.09 15.11
N GLN A 398 -6.67 -16.80 14.05
CA GLN A 398 -5.46 -16.50 13.26
C GLN A 398 -5.51 -15.13 12.56
N LEU A 399 -6.70 -14.54 12.43
CA LEU A 399 -6.93 -13.23 11.81
C LEU A 399 -7.36 -12.17 12.84
N GLY A 400 -7.20 -12.43 14.14
CA GLY A 400 -7.64 -11.53 15.21
C GLY A 400 -9.17 -11.47 15.35
N GLY A 401 -9.90 -12.37 14.70
CA GLY A 401 -11.35 -12.46 14.77
C GLY A 401 -11.86 -13.38 15.87
N ARG A 402 -13.18 -13.41 16.02
CA ARG A 402 -13.89 -14.26 17.00
C ARG A 402 -15.10 -14.93 16.37
N LEU A 403 -15.42 -16.13 16.88
CA LEU A 403 -16.65 -16.86 16.56
C LEU A 403 -17.57 -16.87 17.78
N CYS A 404 -18.79 -16.39 17.63
CA CYS A 404 -19.86 -16.50 18.61
C CYS A 404 -20.90 -17.52 18.10
N VAL A 405 -21.46 -18.31 19.02
CA VAL A 405 -22.50 -19.29 18.69
C VAL A 405 -23.61 -19.12 19.70
N GLU A 406 -24.81 -18.81 19.21
CA GLU A 406 -26.01 -18.68 20.00
C GLU A 406 -26.99 -19.77 19.57
N SER A 407 -27.39 -20.63 20.49
CA SER A 407 -28.35 -21.70 20.22
C SER A 407 -29.11 -22.06 21.48
N ALA A 408 -30.35 -22.47 21.31
CA ALA A 408 -31.13 -23.11 22.36
C ALA A 408 -32.00 -24.22 21.74
N PRO A 409 -32.27 -25.32 22.47
CA PRO A 409 -33.17 -26.36 22.00
C PRO A 409 -34.54 -25.79 21.59
N GLY A 410 -34.91 -26.00 20.33
CA GLY A 410 -36.15 -25.53 19.69
C GLY A 410 -36.12 -24.09 19.17
N ALA A 411 -35.01 -23.36 19.27
CA ALA A 411 -34.91 -21.95 18.87
C ALA A 411 -33.99 -21.69 17.66
N GLY A 412 -33.47 -22.73 17.02
CA GLY A 412 -32.48 -22.60 15.94
C GLY A 412 -31.05 -22.38 16.43
N THR A 413 -30.18 -22.01 15.51
CA THR A 413 -28.76 -21.69 15.78
C THR A 413 -28.34 -20.46 15.00
N THR A 414 -27.58 -19.58 15.64
CA THR A 414 -26.84 -18.49 15.00
C THR A 414 -25.35 -18.73 15.19
N VAL A 415 -24.59 -18.71 14.08
CA VAL A 415 -23.13 -18.69 14.08
C VAL A 415 -22.67 -17.34 13.56
N THR A 416 -21.98 -16.58 14.40
CA THR A 416 -21.52 -15.21 14.12
C THR A 416 -20.00 -15.19 14.04
N ALA A 417 -19.45 -14.82 12.89
CA ALA A 417 -18.04 -14.58 12.68
C ALA A 417 -17.75 -13.09 12.59
N ILE A 418 -16.80 -12.60 13.40
CA ILE A 418 -16.43 -11.18 13.46
C ILE A 418 -14.95 -11.06 13.20
N LEU A 419 -14.58 -10.28 12.18
CA LEU A 419 -13.18 -10.00 11.83
C LEU A 419 -12.94 -8.48 11.85
N PRO A 420 -11.93 -7.99 12.57
CA PRO A 420 -11.58 -6.58 12.57
C PRO A 420 -11.04 -6.16 11.20
N LEU A 421 -11.45 -4.98 10.75
CA LEU A 421 -10.84 -4.26 9.64
C LEU A 421 -9.89 -3.24 10.29
N GLY A 422 -8.60 -3.29 9.94
CA GLY A 422 -7.61 -2.33 10.46
C GLY A 422 -8.11 -0.89 10.29
N PRO A 423 -7.69 0.05 11.14
CA PRO A 423 -8.36 1.34 11.31
C PRO A 423 -8.52 2.07 9.97
N GLY A 424 -9.76 2.17 9.50
CA GLY A 424 -10.17 3.15 8.51
C GLY A 424 -9.97 4.56 9.09
N PRO A 425 -9.69 5.58 8.27
CA PRO A 425 -9.43 6.93 8.75
C PRO A 425 -10.69 7.48 9.44
N ALA A 426 -10.71 7.43 10.77
CA ALA A 426 -11.79 7.96 11.57
C ALA A 426 -11.86 9.48 11.36
N ALA A 427 -13.04 9.94 10.93
CA ALA A 427 -13.44 11.33 10.96
C ALA A 427 -13.35 11.84 12.40
N SER A 428 -12.22 12.48 12.73
CA SER A 428 -12.05 13.28 13.91
C SER A 428 -12.66 14.65 13.68
N GLU A 429 -13.97 14.81 13.94
CA GLU A 429 -14.57 16.12 14.25
C GLU A 429 -16.01 15.95 14.76
N GLU A 430 -16.18 15.86 16.09
CA GLU A 430 -17.26 16.53 16.84
C GLU A 430 -17.14 16.24 18.34
N VAL A 431 -16.32 17.01 19.05
CA VAL A 431 -16.63 17.49 20.42
C VAL A 431 -15.83 18.79 20.63
N ALA A 432 -16.46 19.93 20.43
CA ALA A 432 -16.06 21.18 21.06
C ALA A 432 -17.29 21.74 21.77
N ALA A 433 -17.28 21.58 23.10
CA ALA A 433 -18.09 22.34 24.04
C ALA A 433 -17.39 23.65 24.37
#